data_AF-A0A9X8M867-F1
#
_entry.id   AF-A0A9X8M867-F1
#
_cell.length_a   1.000
_cell.length_b   1.000
_cell.length_c   1.000
_cell.angle_alpha   90.00
_cell.angle_beta   90.00
_cell.angle_gamma   90.00
#
_symmetry.space_group_name_H-M   'P 1'
#
loop_
_entity.id
_entity.type
_entity.pdbx_description
1 polymer ?
#
loop_
_entity_poly.entity_id
_entity_poly.type
_entity_poly.pdbx_seq_one_letter_code
_entity_poly.pdbx_strand_id
1 'polypeptide(L)'
;MSQANIPNITPNITLTREESINLLLASIALEELGLAHIINAEAEKIQLALGTLPGLSPVATLSNILEVNESVNRTLQTALKKERALQDKLEIVLQAPSFTGPPGPTGATGPAGGPTGATGATGATGATGVTGAT
;
A
#
# COMPACT_ATOMS: atom_id res chain seq x y z
N MET A 1 24.67 -35.00 -13.31
CA MET A 1 24.50 -34.26 -12.05
C MET A 1 23.09 -33.67 -12.05
N SER A 2 22.21 -34.08 -11.12
CA SER A 2 20.87 -33.49 -11.01
C SER A 2 20.98 -32.13 -10.32
N GLN A 3 20.48 -31.08 -10.96
CA GLN A 3 20.40 -29.76 -10.35
C GLN A 3 19.49 -29.79 -9.11
N ALA A 4 19.77 -28.94 -8.12
CA ALA A 4 18.91 -28.78 -6.96
C ALA A 4 17.55 -28.19 -7.37
N ASN A 5 16.45 -28.82 -6.92
CA ASN A 5 15.10 -28.31 -7.11
C ASN A 5 14.74 -27.36 -5.96
N ILE A 6 14.94 -26.06 -6.16
CA ILE A 6 14.56 -25.04 -5.17
C ILE A 6 13.05 -24.83 -5.26
N PRO A 7 12.28 -25.00 -4.18
CA PRO A 7 10.86 -24.73 -4.18
C PRO A 7 10.59 -23.25 -4.48
N ASN A 8 9.55 -22.98 -5.26
CA ASN A 8 9.09 -21.62 -5.53
C ASN A 8 8.61 -20.98 -4.22
N ILE A 9 9.26 -19.89 -3.80
CA ILE A 9 8.90 -19.10 -2.61
C ILE A 9 8.26 -17.76 -2.98
N THR A 10 7.84 -17.57 -4.24
CA THR A 10 7.19 -16.32 -4.67
C THR A 10 5.92 -16.11 -3.84
N PRO A 11 5.86 -15.05 -3.00
CA PRO A 11 4.71 -14.81 -2.17
C PRO A 11 3.52 -14.39 -3.05
N ASN A 12 2.35 -14.99 -2.80
CA ASN A 12 1.11 -14.56 -3.45
C ASN A 12 0.52 -13.39 -2.65
N ILE A 13 0.87 -12.16 -3.04
CA ILE A 13 0.40 -10.94 -2.37
C ILE A 13 -0.85 -10.44 -3.13
N THR A 14 -2.01 -10.54 -2.48
CA THR A 14 -3.29 -10.09 -3.06
C THR A 14 -3.63 -8.63 -2.77
N LEU A 15 -2.81 -7.96 -1.95
CA LEU A 15 -3.05 -6.60 -1.48
C LEU A 15 -2.56 -5.57 -2.51
N THR A 16 -3.42 -4.63 -2.85
CA THR A 16 -3.04 -3.49 -3.71
C THR A 16 -2.21 -2.46 -2.93
N ARG A 17 -1.52 -1.58 -3.65
CA ARG A 17 -0.77 -0.46 -3.04
C ARG A 17 -1.68 0.45 -2.23
N GLU A 18 -2.87 0.74 -2.73
CA GLU A 18 -3.84 1.62 -2.06
C GLU A 18 -4.36 0.98 -0.77
N GLU A 19 -4.73 -0.29 -0.80
CA GLU A 19 -5.12 -1.04 0.40
C GLU A 19 -3.97 -1.09 1.43
N SER A 20 -2.74 -1.27 0.97
CA SER A 20 -1.55 -1.25 1.84
C SER A 20 -1.36 0.10 2.52
N ILE A 21 -1.55 1.21 1.80
CA ILE A 21 -1.47 2.57 2.36
C ILE A 21 -2.58 2.80 3.38
N ASN A 22 -3.81 2.40 3.05
CA ASN A 22 -4.94 2.56 3.97
C ASN A 22 -4.75 1.74 5.26
N LEU A 23 -4.25 0.51 5.15
CA LEU A 23 -3.90 -0.31 6.31
C LEU A 23 -2.75 0.30 7.13
N LEU A 24 -1.76 0.91 6.47
CA LEU A 24 -0.66 1.59 7.17
C LEU A 24 -1.16 2.82 7.94
N LEU A 25 -1.98 3.67 7.30
CA LEU A 25 -2.60 4.82 7.96
C LEU A 25 -3.49 4.38 9.14
N ALA A 26 -4.27 3.31 8.98
CA ALA A 26 -5.04 2.73 10.07
C ALA A 26 -4.14 2.24 11.21
N SER A 27 -3.00 1.62 10.91
CA SER A 27 -2.05 1.17 11.93
C SER A 27 -1.43 2.32 12.72
N ILE A 28 -1.14 3.46 12.06
CA ILE A 28 -0.66 4.68 12.72
C ILE A 28 -1.75 5.24 13.64
N ALA A 29 -2.99 5.35 13.15
CA ALA A 29 -4.11 5.86 13.94
C ALA A 29 -4.38 5.01 15.20
N LEU A 30 -4.25 3.68 15.11
CA LEU A 30 -4.37 2.78 16.26
C LEU A 30 -3.24 2.99 17.28
N GLU A 31 -2.03 3.28 16.80
CA GLU A 31 -0.89 3.54 17.68
C GLU A 31 -0.98 4.91 18.37
N GLU A 32 -1.46 5.94 17.67
CA GLU A 32 -1.78 7.26 18.23
C GLU A 32 -2.88 7.18 19.29
N LEU A 33 -3.91 6.35 19.07
CA LEU A 33 -4.95 6.09 20.08
C LEU A 33 -4.36 5.48 21.36
N GLY A 34 -3.43 4.53 21.22
CA GLY A 34 -2.69 3.97 22.35
C GLY A 34 -1.87 5.01 23.10
N LEU A 35 -1.20 5.91 22.38
CA LEU A 35 -0.44 7.02 22.98
C LEU A 35 -1.33 8.01 23.73
N ALA A 36 -2.54 8.28 23.23
CA ALA A 36 -3.51 9.12 23.93
C ALA A 36 -3.88 8.55 25.31
N HIS A 37 -4.06 7.22 25.41
CA HIS A 37 -4.30 6.58 26.69
C HIS A 37 -3.11 6.69 27.65
N ILE A 38 -1.88 6.58 27.15
CA ILE A 38 -0.68 6.80 27.97
C ILE A 38 -0.64 8.23 28.49
N ILE A 39 -0.87 9.23 27.63
CA ILE A 39 -0.88 10.64 28.01
C ILE A 39 -1.97 10.90 29.06
N ASN A 40 -3.15 10.32 28.89
CA ASN A 40 -4.23 10.44 29.88
C ASN A 40 -3.86 9.80 31.22
N ALA A 41 -3.25 8.62 31.22
CA ALA A 41 -2.78 7.96 32.44
C ALA A 41 -1.68 8.78 33.16
N GLU A 42 -0.77 9.40 32.41
CA GLU A 42 0.23 10.31 32.98
C GLU A 42 -0.44 11.58 33.56
N ALA A 43 -1.48 12.11 32.93
CA ALA A 43 -2.25 13.24 33.48
C ALA A 43 -2.97 12.87 34.79
N GLU A 44 -3.61 11.70 34.85
CA GLU A 44 -4.21 11.18 36.09
C GLU A 44 -3.16 10.96 37.19
N LYS A 45 -1.96 10.49 36.84
CA LYS A 45 -0.84 10.35 37.79
C LYS A 45 -0.44 11.69 38.40
N ILE A 46 -0.38 12.76 37.61
CA ILE A 46 -0.11 14.12 38.11
C ILE A 46 -1.24 14.58 39.03
N GLN A 47 -2.50 14.40 38.62
CA GLN A 47 -3.66 14.78 39.42
C GLN A 47 -3.72 14.03 40.75
N LEU A 48 -3.38 12.74 40.75
CA LEU A 48 -3.25 11.94 41.96
C LEU A 48 -2.15 12.53 42.84
N ALA A 49 -0.94 12.74 42.32
CA ALA A 49 0.18 13.30 43.08
C ALA A 49 -0.11 14.70 43.67
N LEU A 50 -0.85 15.54 42.97
CA LEU A 50 -1.27 16.87 43.44
C LEU A 50 -2.45 16.82 44.43
N GLY A 51 -3.04 15.64 44.65
CA GLY A 51 -4.20 15.45 45.53
C GLY A 51 -5.51 15.98 44.93
N THR A 52 -5.57 16.23 43.63
CA THR A 52 -6.82 16.62 42.94
C THR A 52 -7.72 15.43 42.64
N LEU A 53 -7.17 14.21 42.68
CA LEU A 53 -7.92 12.96 42.67
C LEU A 53 -7.95 12.32 44.07
N PRO A 54 -9.09 11.73 44.48
CA PRO A 54 -9.16 10.97 45.72
C PRO A 54 -8.27 9.72 45.65
N GLY A 55 -7.67 9.32 46.77
CA GLY A 55 -6.89 8.09 46.87
C GLY A 55 -5.54 8.21 47.58
N LEU A 56 -5.05 9.43 47.85
CA LEU A 56 -3.86 9.65 48.67
C LEU A 56 -4.20 9.98 50.11
N SER A 57 -3.72 9.14 51.03
CA SER A 57 -3.61 9.45 52.46
C SER A 57 -2.38 8.72 53.02
N PRO A 58 -1.33 9.43 53.46
CA PRO A 58 -1.18 10.88 53.55
C PRO A 58 -0.97 11.58 52.19
N VAL A 59 -1.03 12.92 52.16
CA VAL A 59 -0.74 13.76 50.98
C VAL A 59 0.69 13.50 50.49
N ALA A 60 0.90 13.54 49.17
CA ALA A 60 2.21 13.35 48.56
C ALA A 60 3.23 14.37 49.06
N THR A 61 4.46 13.92 49.28
CA THR A 61 5.58 14.81 49.63
C THR A 61 6.12 15.51 48.39
N LEU A 62 6.87 16.61 48.57
CA LEU A 62 7.56 17.29 47.46
C LEU A 62 8.47 16.34 46.69
N SER A 63 9.18 15.43 47.37
CA SER A 63 10.04 14.43 46.72
C SER A 63 9.23 13.51 45.81
N ASN A 64 8.05 13.05 46.24
CA ASN A 64 7.20 12.21 45.40
C ASN A 64 6.69 12.98 44.16
N ILE A 65 6.35 14.27 44.32
CA ILE A 65 5.92 15.11 43.20
C ILE A 65 7.05 15.27 42.17
N LEU A 66 8.29 15.49 42.62
CA LEU A 66 9.45 15.59 41.74
C LEU A 66 9.73 14.26 41.02
N GLU A 67 9.65 13.13 41.71
CA GLU A 67 9.77 11.80 41.11
C GLU A 67 8.69 11.55 40.04
N VAL A 68 7.44 11.91 40.32
CA VAL A 68 6.35 11.83 39.33
C VAL A 68 6.64 12.72 38.14
N ASN A 69 7.09 13.96 38.35
CA ASN A 69 7.41 14.89 37.27
C ASN A 69 8.54 14.38 36.37
N GLU A 70 9.62 13.83 36.94
CA GLU A 70 10.70 13.22 36.17
C GLU A 70 10.21 11.99 35.38
N SER A 71 9.38 11.15 35.99
CA SER A 71 8.78 9.97 35.37
C SER A 71 7.89 10.35 34.17
N VAL A 72 6.96 11.30 34.37
CA VAL A 72 6.10 11.83 33.31
C VAL A 72 6.93 12.42 32.17
N ASN A 73 7.94 13.25 32.49
CA ASN A 73 8.80 13.86 31.47
C ASN A 73 9.53 12.80 30.64
N ARG A 74 10.00 11.71 31.28
CA ARG A 74 10.61 10.57 30.59
C ARG A 74 9.61 9.84 29.67
N THR A 75 8.37 9.62 30.13
CA THR A 75 7.32 9.04 29.29
C THR A 75 7.02 9.92 28.08
N LEU A 76 6.84 11.23 28.27
CA LEU A 76 6.57 12.19 27.20
C LEU A 76 7.71 12.28 26.19
N GLN A 77 8.97 12.30 26.65
CA GLN A 77 10.14 12.25 25.75
C GLN A 77 10.19 10.96 24.93
N THR A 78 9.76 9.84 25.51
CA THR A 78 9.70 8.55 24.81
C THR A 78 8.58 8.55 23.77
N ALA A 79 7.40 9.10 24.10
CA ALA A 79 6.29 9.27 23.17
C ALA A 79 6.69 10.16 21.98
N LEU A 80 7.34 11.30 22.23
CA LEU A 80 7.82 12.20 21.15
C LEU A 80 8.84 11.53 20.23
N LYS A 81 9.74 10.70 20.77
CA LYS A 81 10.67 9.92 19.94
C LYS A 81 9.93 8.91 19.06
N LYS A 82 8.86 8.31 19.59
CA LYS A 82 8.02 7.36 18.85
C LYS A 82 7.24 8.06 17.73
N GLU A 83 6.66 9.23 18.00
CA GLU A 83 6.00 10.07 16.98
C GLU A 83 6.93 10.38 15.81
N ARG A 84 8.18 10.78 16.08
CA ARG A 84 9.17 11.00 15.04
C ARG A 84 9.46 9.74 14.22
N ALA A 85 9.62 8.58 14.88
CA ALA A 85 9.87 7.33 14.18
C ALA A 85 8.68 6.86 13.33
N LEU A 86 7.44 7.16 13.75
CA LEU A 86 6.23 6.93 12.95
C LEU A 86 6.19 7.85 11.73
N GLN A 87 6.51 9.12 11.91
CA GLN A 87 6.62 10.08 10.81
C GLN A 87 7.66 9.63 9.77
N ASP A 88 8.84 9.20 10.23
CA ASP A 88 9.90 8.68 9.34
C ASP A 88 9.42 7.44 8.55
N LYS A 89 8.70 6.51 9.21
CA LYS A 89 8.11 5.33 8.56
C LYS A 89 7.09 5.71 7.50
N LEU A 90 6.21 6.67 7.81
CA LEU A 90 5.20 7.15 6.87
C LEU A 90 5.85 7.77 5.63
N GLU A 91 6.86 8.62 5.83
CA GLU A 91 7.60 9.23 4.71
C GLU A 91 8.25 8.17 3.80
N ILE A 92 8.92 7.17 4.39
CA ILE A 92 9.53 6.07 3.64
C ILE A 92 8.47 5.31 2.82
N VAL A 93 7.31 5.01 3.40
CA VAL A 93 6.26 4.26 2.70
C VAL A 93 5.64 5.08 1.57
N LEU A 94 5.43 6.37 1.77
CA LEU A 94 4.89 7.25 0.72
C LEU A 94 5.85 7.38 -0.48
N GLN A 95 7.16 7.33 -0.24
CA GLN A 95 8.19 7.38 -1.28
C GLN A 95 8.47 6.02 -1.94
N ALA A 96 7.90 4.92 -1.44
CA ALA A 96 8.17 3.59 -1.98
C ALA A 96 7.69 3.47 -3.45
N PRO A 97 8.55 3.01 -4.37
CA PRO A 97 8.21 2.90 -5.80
C PRO A 97 7.11 1.86 -6.03
N SER A 98 6.23 2.14 -6.99
CA SER A 98 5.30 1.14 -7.51
C SER A 98 6.01 0.18 -8.44
N PHE A 99 6.14 -1.09 -8.06
CA PHE A 99 6.57 -2.14 -8.99
C PHE A 99 5.43 -2.47 -9.95
N THR A 100 5.45 -1.88 -11.15
CA THR A 100 4.71 -2.42 -12.29
C THR A 100 5.52 -3.58 -12.85
N GLY A 101 4.95 -4.78 -12.89
CA GLY A 101 5.57 -5.92 -13.59
C GLY A 101 5.86 -5.59 -15.06
N PRO A 102 6.75 -6.34 -15.74
CA PRO A 102 6.99 -6.14 -17.16
C PRO A 102 5.68 -6.25 -17.96
N PRO A 103 5.55 -5.53 -19.10
CA PRO A 103 4.40 -5.68 -19.99
C PRO A 103 4.15 -7.17 -20.29
N GLY A 104 2.88 -7.58 -20.27
CA GLY A 104 2.50 -8.94 -20.65
C GLY A 104 2.98 -9.28 -22.08
N PRO A 105 3.09 -10.58 -22.42
CA PRO A 105 3.48 -10.97 -23.77
C PRO A 105 2.55 -10.33 -24.81
N THR A 106 3.09 -9.90 -25.95
CA THR A 106 2.29 -9.44 -27.08
C THR A 106 1.32 -10.56 -27.50
N GLY A 107 0.04 -10.23 -27.70
CA GLY A 107 -0.96 -11.20 -28.14
C GLY A 107 -0.57 -11.85 -29.48
N ALA A 108 -1.13 -13.03 -29.76
CA ALA A 108 -0.87 -13.73 -31.01
C ALA A 108 -1.18 -12.83 -32.22
N THR A 109 -0.27 -12.80 -33.20
CA THR A 109 -0.52 -12.17 -34.49
C THR A 109 -1.76 -12.82 -35.13
N GLY A 110 -2.69 -12.01 -35.63
CA GLY A 110 -3.86 -12.53 -36.35
C GLY A 110 -3.47 -13.37 -37.57
N PRO A 111 -4.37 -14.23 -38.08
CA PRO A 111 -4.10 -15.05 -39.26
C PRO A 111 -3.65 -14.20 -40.45
N ALA A 112 -2.59 -14.64 -41.13
CA ALA A 112 -2.10 -13.99 -42.33
C ALA A 112 -3.09 -14.22 -43.49
N GLY A 113 -3.45 -13.13 -44.18
CA GLY A 113 -4.35 -13.16 -45.33
C GLY A 113 -5.75 -12.72 -44.97
N GLY A 114 -6.07 -11.46 -45.29
CA GLY A 114 -7.47 -11.04 -45.40
C GLY A 114 -8.20 -11.86 -46.48
N PRO A 115 -9.53 -11.76 -46.57
CA PRO A 115 -10.29 -12.48 -47.58
C PRO A 115 -9.74 -12.18 -48.98
N THR A 116 -9.53 -13.23 -49.79
CA THR A 116 -9.18 -13.10 -51.21
C THR A 116 -10.18 -12.15 -51.88
N GLY A 117 -9.69 -11.15 -52.60
CA GLY A 117 -10.53 -10.20 -53.34
C GLY A 117 -11.44 -10.90 -54.35
N ALA A 118 -12.59 -10.30 -54.65
CA ALA A 118 -13.55 -10.84 -55.61
C ALA A 118 -12.88 -11.06 -56.99
N THR A 119 -13.12 -12.23 -57.59
CA THR A 119 -12.71 -12.53 -58.97
C THR A 119 -13.29 -11.46 -59.92
N GLY A 120 -12.45 -10.91 -60.80
CA GLY A 120 -12.88 -9.91 -61.78
C GLY A 120 -13.95 -10.43 -62.73
N ALA A 121 -14.79 -9.53 -63.27
CA ALA A 121 -15.84 -9.89 -64.21
C ALA A 121 -15.27 -10.57 -65.47
N THR A 122 -15.91 -11.65 -65.92
CA THR A 122 -15.63 -12.31 -67.20
C THR A 122 -15.74 -11.30 -68.35
N GLY A 123 -14.74 -11.25 -69.24
CA GLY A 123 -14.75 -10.35 -70.39
C GLY A 123 -15.90 -10.62 -71.37
N ALA A 124 -16.30 -9.59 -72.12
CA ALA A 124 -17.39 -9.68 -73.09
C ALA A 124 -17.07 -10.72 -74.19
N THR A 125 -18.05 -11.59 -74.49
CA THR A 125 -17.99 -12.51 -75.63
C THR A 125 -17.80 -11.72 -76.93
N GLY A 126 -16.82 -12.12 -77.74
CA GLY A 126 -16.52 -11.47 -79.03
C GLY A 126 -17.71 -11.53 -80.00
N ALA A 127 -17.82 -10.52 -80.87
CA ALA A 127 -18.88 -10.45 -81.87
C ALA A 127 -18.84 -11.66 -82.81
N THR A 128 -20.00 -12.28 -83.03
CA THR A 128 -20.18 -13.34 -84.03
C THR A 128 -19.80 -12.81 -85.42
N GLY A 129 -18.89 -13.51 -86.11
CA GLY A 129 -18.43 -13.11 -87.45
C GLY A 129 -19.59 -13.09 -88.47
N VAL A 130 -19.50 -12.17 -89.44
CA VAL A 130 -20.50 -12.04 -90.49
C VAL A 130 -20.53 -13.28 -91.40
N THR A 131 -21.71 -13.85 -91.59
CA THR A 131 -21.96 -14.94 -92.54
C THR A 131 -21.79 -14.40 -93.97
N GLY A 132 -20.89 -15.02 -94.75
CA GLY A 132 -20.64 -14.64 -96.14
C GLY A 132 -21.84 -14.90 -97.05
N ALA A 133 -22.21 -13.93 -97.87
CA ALA A 133 -23.22 -14.07 -98.92
C ALA A 133 -22.58 -14.68 -100.18
N THR A 134 -23.24 -15.70 -100.74
CA THR A 134 -22.94 -16.32 -102.04
C THR A 134 -23.67 -15.63 -103.18
#